data_AF-A0A8T4DIC2-F1
#
_entry.id   AF-A0A8T4DIC2-F1
#
_cell.length_a   1.000
_cell.length_b   1.000
_cell.length_c   1.000
_cell.angle_alpha   90.00
_cell.angle_beta   90.00
_cell.angle_gamma   90.00
#
_symmetry.space_group_name_H-M   'P 1'
#
loop_
_entity.id
_entity.type
_entity.pdbx_description
1 polymer ?
#
loop_
_entity_poly.entity_id
_entity_poly.type
_entity_poly.pdbx_seq_one_letter_code
_entity_poly.pdbx_strand_id
1 'polypeptide(L)'
;MIEDLILIISPIIAIIALGISYYLYVTTKRNLMYQVIVELQMEYRKPEMQYALWILWGLYDEVNEDEEALMKKYGEKYYEEKKILQKVQENYYKKTKMHGKPQEKPIETLKTTLDHQRRLVSQYYHHLAVLTVNNIVPKNTIYKIWDEEALKIIPEILIPMHQKLLEIHHKEPKDKEYSDMRQLYIDSKDYK
;
A
#
# COMPACT_ATOMS: atom_id res chain seq x y z
N MET A 1 -23.34 -38.00 -45.77
CA MET A 1 -22.07 -37.48 -46.32
C MET A 1 -21.74 -36.06 -45.85
N ILE A 2 -22.61 -35.06 -46.02
CA ILE A 2 -22.39 -33.71 -45.44
C ILE A 2 -22.58 -33.72 -43.92
N GLU A 3 -23.60 -34.40 -43.41
CA GLU A 3 -23.88 -34.51 -41.97
C GLU A 3 -22.75 -35.24 -41.20
N ASP A 4 -22.21 -36.31 -41.79
CA ASP A 4 -21.07 -37.05 -41.23
C ASP A 4 -19.79 -36.20 -41.17
N LEU A 5 -19.59 -35.33 -42.18
CA LEU A 5 -18.47 -34.39 -42.21
C LEU A 5 -18.60 -33.32 -41.11
N ILE A 6 -19.80 -32.81 -40.88
CA ILE A 6 -20.09 -31.83 -39.82
C ILE A 6 -19.85 -32.45 -38.43
N LEU A 7 -20.24 -33.71 -38.23
CA LEU A 7 -20.05 -34.47 -36.98
C LEU A 7 -18.59 -34.69 -36.62
N ILE A 8 -17.70 -34.82 -37.62
CA ILE A 8 -16.25 -34.98 -37.41
C ILE A 8 -15.56 -33.62 -37.24
N ILE A 9 -15.95 -32.60 -38.02
CA ILE A 9 -15.30 -31.28 -37.99
C ILE A 9 -15.67 -30.48 -36.73
N SER A 10 -16.91 -30.58 -36.25
CA SER A 10 -17.40 -29.84 -35.07
C SER A 10 -16.56 -30.07 -33.80
N PRO A 11 -16.24 -31.31 -33.37
CA PRO A 11 -15.41 -31.54 -32.19
C PRO A 11 -13.96 -31.08 -32.39
N ILE A 12 -13.41 -31.15 -33.61
CA ILE A 12 -12.08 -30.63 -33.91
C ILE A 12 -12.04 -29.10 -33.72
N ILE A 13 -13.05 -28.39 -34.24
CA ILE A 13 -13.19 -26.95 -34.05
C ILE A 13 -13.34 -26.61 -32.57
N ALA A 14 -14.13 -27.38 -31.81
CA ALA A 14 -14.31 -27.16 -30.37
C ALA A 14 -12.98 -27.32 -29.59
N ILE A 15 -12.18 -28.35 -29.89
CA ILE A 15 -10.87 -28.56 -29.26
C ILE A 15 -9.92 -27.41 -29.59
N ILE A 16 -9.88 -26.97 -30.85
CA ILE A 16 -9.05 -25.83 -31.27
C ILE A 16 -9.51 -24.55 -30.55
N ALA A 17 -10.82 -24.30 -30.46
CA ALA A 17 -11.37 -23.16 -29.76
C ALA A 17 -11.00 -23.17 -28.27
N LEU A 18 -11.11 -24.31 -27.59
CA LEU A 18 -10.67 -24.47 -26.20
C LEU A 18 -9.17 -24.19 -26.03
N GLY A 19 -8.33 -24.66 -26.95
CA GLY A 19 -6.90 -24.38 -26.96
C GLY A 19 -6.60 -22.88 -27.10
N ILE A 20 -7.26 -22.20 -28.03
CA ILE A 20 -7.14 -20.75 -28.22
C ILE A 20 -7.64 -19.99 -26.99
N SER A 21 -8.80 -20.36 -26.44
CA SER A 21 -9.35 -19.73 -25.23
C SER A 21 -8.43 -19.89 -24.03
N TYR A 22 -7.85 -21.07 -23.83
CA TYR A 22 -6.87 -21.31 -22.77
C TYR A 22 -5.60 -20.47 -22.97
N TYR A 23 -5.06 -20.43 -24.20
CA TYR A 23 -3.91 -19.61 -24.54
C TYR A 23 -4.15 -18.10 -24.28
N LEU A 24 -5.32 -17.60 -24.71
CA LEU A 24 -5.73 -16.22 -24.46
C LEU A 24 -5.89 -15.94 -22.96
N TYR A 25 -6.51 -16.86 -22.21
CA TYR A 25 -6.64 -16.74 -20.76
C TYR A 25 -5.27 -16.62 -20.07
N VAL A 26 -4.32 -17.52 -20.39
CA VAL A 26 -2.97 -17.51 -19.81
C VAL A 26 -2.24 -16.22 -20.18
N THR A 27 -2.31 -15.79 -21.43
CA THR A 27 -1.62 -14.58 -21.91
C THR A 27 -2.20 -13.32 -21.26
N THR A 28 -3.52 -13.19 -21.21
CA THR A 28 -4.20 -12.06 -20.57
C THR A 28 -3.89 -12.01 -19.08
N LYS A 29 -3.95 -13.15 -18.38
CA LYS A 29 -3.59 -13.23 -16.96
C LYS A 29 -2.15 -12.75 -16.71
N ARG A 30 -1.22 -13.20 -17.54
CA ARG A 30 0.19 -12.77 -17.46
C ARG A 30 0.35 -11.27 -17.71
N ASN A 31 -0.32 -10.72 -18.73
CA ASN A 31 -0.26 -9.29 -19.04
C ASN A 31 -0.84 -8.43 -17.90
N LEU A 32 -1.97 -8.85 -17.32
CA LEU A 32 -2.56 -8.18 -16.15
C LEU A 32 -1.61 -8.20 -14.96
N MET A 33 -0.95 -9.33 -14.69
CA MET A 33 0.06 -9.41 -13.63
C MET A 33 1.22 -8.44 -13.87
N TYR A 34 1.74 -8.35 -15.10
CA TYR A 34 2.81 -7.40 -15.42
C TYR A 34 2.36 -5.95 -15.26
N GLN A 35 1.12 -5.62 -15.66
CA GLN A 35 0.57 -4.28 -15.45
C GLN A 35 0.50 -3.94 -13.96
N VAL A 36 -0.01 -4.85 -13.13
CA VAL A 36 -0.07 -4.67 -11.67
C VAL A 36 1.33 -4.48 -11.07
N ILE A 37 2.31 -5.31 -11.48
CA ILE A 37 3.69 -5.19 -10.97
C ILE A 37 4.31 -3.84 -11.38
N VAL A 38 4.14 -3.42 -12.63
CA VAL A 38 4.67 -2.14 -13.13
C VAL A 38 4.01 -0.98 -12.39
N GLU A 39 2.70 -1.05 -12.15
CA GLU A 39 1.96 -0.03 -11.39
C GLU A 39 2.47 0.07 -9.95
N LEU A 40 2.64 -1.06 -9.25
CA LEU A 40 3.22 -1.08 -7.91
C LEU A 40 4.65 -0.50 -7.89
N GLN A 41 5.49 -0.87 -8.86
CA GLN A 41 6.85 -0.32 -8.95
C GLN A 41 6.84 1.18 -9.22
N MET A 42 5.95 1.65 -10.09
CA MET A 42 5.80 3.08 -10.36
C MET A 42 5.33 3.81 -9.10
N GLU A 43 4.34 3.27 -8.38
CA GLU A 43 3.85 3.84 -7.14
C GLU A 43 4.94 3.90 -6.06
N TYR A 44 5.69 2.82 -5.87
CA TYR A 44 6.81 2.77 -4.94
C TYR A 44 7.87 3.81 -5.25
N ARG A 45 8.17 4.02 -6.54
CA ARG A 45 9.20 4.96 -7.02
C ARG A 45 8.74 6.42 -7.11
N LYS A 46 7.48 6.73 -6.80
CA LYS A 46 7.00 8.13 -6.79
C LYS A 46 7.82 8.95 -5.79
N PRO A 47 8.18 10.21 -6.12
CA PRO A 47 8.89 11.09 -5.19
C PRO A 47 8.20 11.22 -3.82
N GLU A 48 6.87 11.27 -3.81
CA GLU A 48 6.08 11.35 -2.58
C GLU A 48 6.23 10.11 -1.70
N MET A 49 6.26 8.91 -2.31
CA MET A 49 6.50 7.66 -1.58
C MET A 49 7.92 7.61 -1.02
N GLN A 50 8.92 7.99 -1.82
CA GLN A 50 10.32 8.02 -1.38
C GLN A 50 10.53 9.02 -0.24
N TYR A 51 9.88 10.19 -0.32
CA TYR A 51 9.88 11.16 0.77
C TYR A 51 9.21 10.61 2.03
N ALA A 52 8.05 9.93 1.89
CA ALA A 52 7.37 9.32 3.02
C ALA A 52 8.24 8.25 3.70
N LEU A 53 8.85 7.35 2.92
CA LEU A 53 9.78 6.34 3.44
C LEU A 53 10.96 6.99 4.17
N TRP A 54 11.56 8.02 3.58
CA TRP A 54 12.67 8.75 4.20
C TRP A 54 12.28 9.40 5.53
N ILE A 55 11.10 10.04 5.60
CA ILE A 55 10.58 10.63 6.85
C ILE A 55 10.33 9.56 7.92
N LEU A 56 9.75 8.43 7.54
CA LEU A 56 9.44 7.35 8.47
C LEU A 56 10.71 6.70 9.03
N TRP A 57 11.67 6.35 8.16
CA TRP A 57 12.96 5.81 8.59
C TRP A 57 13.76 6.84 9.40
N GLY A 58 13.81 8.10 8.97
CA GLY A 58 14.48 9.16 9.73
C GLY A 58 13.90 9.32 11.15
N LEU A 59 12.59 9.17 11.32
CA LEU A 59 11.99 9.19 12.66
C LEU A 59 12.42 8.01 13.52
N TYR A 60 12.51 6.81 12.92
CA TYR A 60 12.94 5.58 13.58
C TYR A 60 14.42 5.66 13.99
N ASP A 61 15.27 6.18 13.12
CA ASP A 61 16.69 6.42 13.40
C ASP A 61 16.86 7.45 14.54
N GLU A 62 16.07 8.53 14.54
CA GLU A 62 16.11 9.56 15.59
C GLU A 62 15.74 9.03 16.99
N VAL A 63 15.04 7.89 17.07
CA VAL A 63 14.71 7.22 18.34
C VAL A 63 15.60 6.01 18.62
N ASN A 64 16.70 5.85 17.90
CA ASN A 64 17.65 4.73 18.00
C ASN A 64 16.97 3.37 17.81
N GLU A 65 16.05 3.27 16.86
CA GLU A 65 15.37 2.00 16.52
C GLU A 65 14.56 1.40 17.70
N ASP A 66 14.15 2.23 18.66
CA ASP A 66 13.35 1.80 19.81
C ASP A 66 11.85 1.96 19.56
N GLU A 67 11.11 0.84 19.64
CA GLU A 67 9.68 0.76 19.35
C GLU A 67 8.84 1.65 20.30
N GLU A 68 9.14 1.64 21.60
CA GLU A 68 8.39 2.42 22.59
C GLU A 68 8.62 3.92 22.41
N ALA A 69 9.87 4.33 22.18
CA ALA A 69 10.23 5.70 21.86
C ALA A 69 9.62 6.16 20.52
N LEU A 70 9.58 5.29 19.50
CA LEU A 70 8.88 5.56 18.24
C LEU A 70 7.40 5.86 18.48
N MET A 71 6.70 4.97 19.19
CA MET A 71 5.29 5.12 19.51
C MET A 71 5.03 6.42 20.29
N LYS A 72 5.86 6.72 21.30
CA LYS A 72 5.75 7.94 22.08
C LYS A 72 5.89 9.18 21.21
N LYS A 73 6.97 9.26 20.43
CA LYS A 73 7.29 10.41 19.58
C LYS A 73 6.28 10.61 18.45
N TYR A 74 5.81 9.52 17.86
CA TYR A 74 4.72 9.55 16.89
C TYR A 74 3.43 10.12 17.51
N GLY A 75 3.08 9.68 18.72
CA GLY A 75 1.91 10.19 19.44
C GLY A 75 2.00 11.69 19.76
N GLU A 76 3.18 12.16 20.17
CA GLU A 76 3.44 13.59 20.39
C GLU A 76 3.23 14.40 19.10
N LYS A 77 3.91 14.01 18.00
CA LYS A 77 3.77 14.67 16.69
C LYS A 77 2.33 14.67 16.18
N TYR A 78 1.59 13.57 16.38
CA TYR A 78 0.20 13.47 15.96
C TYR A 78 -0.68 14.57 16.56
N TYR A 79 -0.56 14.84 17.87
CA TYR A 79 -1.34 15.89 18.51
C TYR A 79 -0.88 17.31 18.12
N GLU A 80 0.42 17.50 17.91
CA GLU A 80 0.99 18.77 17.42
C GLU A 80 0.45 19.11 16.03
N GLU A 81 0.55 18.17 15.08
CA GLU A 81 0.07 18.32 13.71
C GLU A 81 -1.43 18.56 13.67
N LYS A 82 -2.21 17.86 14.52
CA LYS A 82 -3.65 18.07 14.63
C LYS A 82 -4.01 19.50 15.05
N LYS A 83 -3.27 20.08 16.00
CA LYS A 83 -3.46 21.48 16.41
C LYS A 83 -3.09 22.45 15.30
N ILE A 84 -2.02 22.18 14.55
CA ILE A 84 -1.60 22.99 13.40
C ILE A 84 -2.69 22.97 12.32
N LEU A 85 -3.17 21.78 11.95
CA LEU A 85 -4.23 21.61 10.95
C LEU A 85 -5.52 22.34 11.34
N GLN A 86 -5.92 22.29 12.61
CA GLN A 86 -7.08 23.06 13.10
C GLN A 86 -6.89 24.57 12.89
N LYS A 87 -5.72 25.11 13.24
CA LYS A 87 -5.42 26.54 13.05
C LYS A 87 -5.40 26.93 11.57
N VAL A 88 -4.78 26.11 10.71
CA VAL A 88 -4.76 26.34 9.25
C VAL A 88 -6.17 26.32 8.68
N GLN A 89 -7.00 25.36 9.12
CA GLN A 89 -8.39 25.25 8.69
C GLN A 89 -9.25 26.44 9.12
N GLU A 90 -9.12 26.89 10.38
CA GLU A 90 -9.80 28.09 10.85
C GLU A 90 -9.40 29.35 10.07
N ASN A 91 -8.11 29.52 9.82
CA ASN A 91 -7.58 30.64 9.05
C ASN A 91 -8.07 30.61 7.59
N TYR A 92 -8.11 29.42 6.99
CA TYR A 92 -8.65 29.21 5.66
C TYR A 92 -10.13 29.62 5.58
N TYR A 93 -10.97 29.19 6.52
CA TYR A 93 -12.39 29.57 6.55
C TYR A 93 -12.61 31.07 6.83
N LYS A 94 -11.83 31.68 7.72
CA LYS A 94 -11.92 33.11 8.00
C LYS A 94 -11.58 33.95 6.77
N LYS A 95 -10.47 33.63 6.06
CA LYS A 95 -10.01 34.40 4.90
C LYS A 95 -10.90 34.21 3.66
N THR A 96 -11.41 33.01 3.42
CA THR A 96 -12.33 32.75 2.31
C THR A 96 -13.66 33.50 2.47
N LYS A 97 -14.18 33.64 3.70
CA LYS A 97 -15.35 34.48 3.99
C LYS A 97 -15.10 35.98 3.81
N MET A 98 -13.86 36.44 3.94
CA MET A 98 -13.47 37.85 3.81
C MET A 98 -13.00 38.23 2.39
N HIS A 99 -13.28 37.42 1.36
CA HIS A 99 -12.81 37.61 -0.03
C HIS A 99 -11.27 37.70 -0.19
N GLY A 100 -10.49 37.21 0.77
CA GLY A 100 -9.03 37.12 0.66
C GLY A 100 -8.59 35.81 0.01
N LYS A 101 -7.45 35.81 -0.70
CA LYS A 101 -6.80 34.56 -1.14
C LYS A 101 -6.11 33.93 0.09
N PRO A 102 -6.50 32.71 0.52
CA PRO A 102 -5.76 32.01 1.57
C PRO A 102 -4.35 31.66 1.07
N GLN A 103 -3.35 31.88 1.92
CA GLN A 103 -1.93 31.62 1.61
C GLN A 103 -1.59 30.12 1.70
N GLU A 104 -2.32 29.37 2.54
CA GLU A 104 -2.05 27.95 2.78
C GLU A 104 -3.37 27.17 2.73
N LYS A 105 -3.38 26.07 1.98
CA LYS A 105 -4.54 25.19 1.88
C LYS A 105 -4.40 24.05 2.90
N PRO A 106 -5.43 23.74 3.69
CA PRO A 106 -5.38 22.64 4.65
C PRO A 106 -4.93 21.30 4.06
N ILE A 107 -5.25 21.05 2.78
CA ILE A 107 -4.87 19.82 2.07
C ILE A 107 -3.36 19.74 1.85
N GLU A 108 -2.71 20.87 1.54
CA GLU A 108 -1.25 20.91 1.31
C GLU A 108 -0.51 20.69 2.63
N THR A 109 -0.98 21.29 3.73
CA THR A 109 -0.46 21.04 5.08
C THR A 109 -0.71 19.59 5.52
N LEU A 110 -1.86 19.00 5.18
CA LEU A 110 -2.14 17.59 5.51
C LEU A 110 -1.12 16.65 4.87
N LYS A 111 -0.71 16.93 3.62
CA LYS A 111 0.24 16.11 2.88
C LYS A 111 1.64 16.07 3.49
N THR A 112 1.99 17.02 4.35
CA THR A 112 3.31 17.07 5.00
C THR A 112 3.31 16.41 6.39
N THR A 113 2.14 16.05 6.91
CA THR A 113 2.03 15.42 8.23
C THR A 113 2.60 13.99 8.26
N LEU A 114 3.13 13.61 9.41
CA LEU A 114 3.66 12.28 9.66
C LEU A 114 2.57 11.20 9.55
N ASP A 115 1.34 11.47 10.02
CA ASP A 115 0.22 10.54 9.83
C ASP A 115 -0.11 10.35 8.34
N HIS A 116 -0.01 11.39 7.52
CA HIS A 116 -0.19 11.24 6.07
C HIS A 116 0.90 10.37 5.45
N GLN A 117 2.18 10.59 5.78
CA GLN A 117 3.28 9.75 5.27
C GLN A 117 3.08 8.28 5.67
N ARG A 118 2.75 8.03 6.94
CA ARG A 118 2.45 6.68 7.44
C ARG A 118 1.28 6.04 6.67
N ARG A 119 0.19 6.78 6.44
CA ARG A 119 -0.97 6.27 5.66
C ARG A 119 -0.59 5.92 4.23
N LEU A 120 0.18 6.79 3.55
CA LEU A 120 0.61 6.56 2.18
C LEU A 120 1.40 5.24 2.06
N VAL A 121 2.37 5.06 2.97
CA VAL A 121 3.21 3.85 3.00
C VAL A 121 2.40 2.61 3.42
N SER A 122 1.53 2.73 4.43
CA SER A 122 0.64 1.65 4.86
C SER A 122 -0.28 1.16 3.74
N GLN A 123 -0.91 2.09 3.01
CA GLN A 123 -1.81 1.75 1.90
C GLN A 123 -1.10 0.96 0.80
N TYR A 124 0.12 1.36 0.47
CA TYR A 124 0.94 0.65 -0.49
C TYR A 124 1.24 -0.79 -0.05
N TYR A 125 1.76 -0.97 1.17
CA TYR A 125 2.08 -2.32 1.66
C TYR A 125 0.84 -3.17 1.92
N HIS A 126 -0.29 -2.57 2.29
CA HIS A 126 -1.55 -3.28 2.36
C HIS A 126 -1.98 -3.80 0.99
N HIS A 127 -1.90 -2.96 -0.05
CA HIS A 127 -2.21 -3.39 -1.42
C HIS A 127 -1.29 -4.55 -1.86
N LEU A 128 0.01 -4.44 -1.55
CA LEU A 128 0.98 -5.52 -1.79
C LEU A 128 0.62 -6.82 -1.05
N ALA A 129 0.19 -6.71 0.21
CA ALA A 129 -0.26 -7.84 1.03
C ALA A 129 -1.50 -8.51 0.42
N VAL A 130 -2.51 -7.72 0.04
CA VAL A 130 -3.76 -8.23 -0.58
C VAL A 130 -3.46 -8.99 -1.87
N LEU A 131 -2.58 -8.47 -2.73
CA LEU A 131 -2.20 -9.14 -3.97
C LEU A 131 -1.48 -10.48 -3.72
N THR A 132 -0.70 -10.54 -2.66
CA THR A 132 0.06 -11.72 -2.25
C THR A 132 -0.84 -12.79 -1.62
N VAL A 133 -1.66 -12.41 -0.64
CA VAL A 133 -2.61 -13.31 0.06
C VAL A 133 -3.62 -13.92 -0.91
N ASN A 134 -4.08 -13.16 -1.91
CA ASN A 134 -5.02 -13.65 -2.92
C ASN A 134 -4.35 -14.40 -4.08
N ASN A 135 -3.03 -14.61 -4.04
CA ASN A 135 -2.27 -15.27 -5.12
C ASN A 135 -2.49 -14.62 -6.49
N ILE A 136 -2.74 -13.30 -6.53
CA ILE A 136 -2.88 -12.54 -7.77
C ILE A 136 -1.51 -12.38 -8.41
N VAL A 137 -0.51 -12.05 -7.59
CA VAL A 137 0.90 -12.02 -7.98
C VAL A 137 1.63 -13.15 -7.24
N PRO A 138 2.39 -14.01 -7.94
CA PRO A 138 3.19 -15.06 -7.32
C PRO A 138 4.19 -14.49 -6.30
N LYS A 139 4.28 -15.13 -5.13
CA LYS A 139 5.19 -14.76 -4.03
C LYS A 139 6.64 -14.59 -4.48
N ASN A 140 7.12 -15.49 -5.33
CA ASN A 140 8.49 -15.42 -5.89
C ASN A 140 8.74 -14.17 -6.75
N THR A 141 7.71 -13.58 -7.35
CA THR A 141 7.84 -12.32 -8.10
C THR A 141 7.83 -11.13 -7.14
N ILE A 142 6.97 -11.17 -6.12
CA ILE A 142 6.90 -10.13 -5.08
C ILE A 142 8.24 -10.03 -4.35
N TYR A 143 8.75 -11.13 -3.78
CA TYR A 143 9.95 -11.11 -2.94
C TYR A 143 11.27 -10.96 -3.71
N LYS A 144 11.24 -11.09 -5.05
CA LYS A 144 12.35 -10.67 -5.90
C LYS A 144 12.46 -9.16 -6.06
N ILE A 145 11.35 -8.44 -5.90
CA ILE A 145 11.27 -6.98 -6.07
C ILE A 145 11.32 -6.28 -4.71
N TRP A 146 10.56 -6.79 -3.75
CA TRP A 146 10.50 -6.32 -2.37
C TRP A 146 10.99 -7.43 -1.45
N ASP A 147 12.30 -7.43 -1.20
CA ASP A 147 12.94 -8.38 -0.32
C ASP A 147 12.60 -8.13 1.15
N GLU A 148 13.13 -8.97 2.04
CA GLU A 148 12.93 -8.83 3.49
C GLU A 148 13.30 -7.42 3.97
N GLU A 149 14.39 -6.84 3.46
CA GLU A 149 14.87 -5.52 3.86
C GLU A 149 13.85 -4.43 3.50
N ALA A 150 13.32 -4.45 2.28
CA ALA A 150 12.29 -3.52 1.84
C ALA A 150 10.97 -3.67 2.63
N LEU A 151 10.71 -4.84 3.24
CA LEU A 151 9.51 -5.13 4.01
C LEU A 151 9.65 -4.89 5.52
N LYS A 152 10.87 -4.67 6.04
CA LYS A 152 11.13 -4.41 7.48
C LYS A 152 10.40 -3.20 8.06
N ILE A 153 10.10 -2.21 7.21
CA ILE A 153 9.31 -1.04 7.61
C ILE A 153 7.93 -1.43 8.19
N ILE A 154 7.37 -2.58 7.77
CA ILE A 154 6.07 -3.06 8.25
C ILE A 154 6.11 -3.35 9.77
N PRO A 155 6.93 -4.32 10.26
CA PRO A 155 7.01 -4.61 11.68
C PRO A 155 7.68 -3.51 12.50
N GLU A 156 8.67 -2.80 11.95
CA GLU A 156 9.50 -1.86 12.73
C GLU A 156 8.85 -0.49 12.88
N ILE A 157 8.05 -0.05 11.89
CA ILE A 157 7.53 1.32 11.87
C ILE A 157 6.00 1.34 11.74
N LEU A 158 5.44 0.70 10.71
CA LEU A 158 4.02 0.87 10.39
C LEU A 158 3.11 0.27 11.47
N ILE A 159 3.44 -0.93 11.94
CA ILE A 159 2.66 -1.61 12.98
C ILE A 159 2.72 -0.85 14.32
N PRO A 160 3.89 -0.48 14.88
CA PRO A 160 3.96 0.28 16.13
C PRO A 160 3.23 1.63 16.04
N MET A 161 3.41 2.38 14.95
CA MET A 161 2.66 3.62 14.75
C MET A 161 1.15 3.40 14.69
N HIS A 162 0.69 2.33 14.06
CA HIS A 162 -0.73 1.99 14.01
C HIS A 162 -1.27 1.61 15.39
N GLN A 163 -0.54 0.81 16.17
CA GLN A 163 -0.90 0.50 17.56
C GLN A 163 -1.06 1.79 18.37
N LYS A 164 -0.16 2.76 18.20
CA LYS A 164 -0.29 4.06 18.86
C LYS A 164 -1.55 4.82 18.44
N LEU A 165 -1.93 4.77 17.16
CA LEU A 165 -3.20 5.37 16.71
C LEU A 165 -4.42 4.71 17.33
N LEU A 166 -4.42 3.38 17.47
CA LEU A 166 -5.50 2.66 18.12
C LEU A 166 -5.64 3.07 19.60
N GLU A 167 -4.52 3.24 20.31
CA GLU A 167 -4.50 3.78 21.68
C GLU A 167 -5.11 5.18 21.75
N ILE A 168 -4.65 6.09 20.89
CA ILE A 168 -5.12 7.48 20.80
C ILE A 168 -6.63 7.53 20.52
N HIS A 169 -7.15 6.59 19.75
CA HIS A 169 -8.55 6.54 19.34
C HIS A 169 -9.42 5.62 20.21
N HIS A 170 -8.87 4.98 21.24
CA HIS A 170 -9.56 4.00 22.08
C HIS A 170 -10.26 2.90 21.26
N LYS A 171 -9.59 2.40 20.21
CA LYS A 171 -10.10 1.34 19.33
C LYS A 171 -9.46 -0.01 19.67
N GLU A 172 -10.25 -1.08 19.56
CA GLU A 172 -9.73 -2.44 19.67
C GLU A 172 -8.79 -2.77 18.49
N PRO A 173 -7.72 -3.56 18.72
CA PRO A 173 -6.83 -4.05 17.68
C PRO A 173 -7.51 -5.18 16.89
N LYS A 174 -8.50 -4.82 16.07
CA LYS A 174 -9.09 -5.71 15.06
C LYS A 174 -8.83 -5.14 13.70
N ASP A 175 -7.56 -5.16 13.29
CA ASP A 175 -7.18 -4.67 11.98
C ASP A 175 -6.61 -5.79 11.11
N LYS A 176 -7.49 -6.32 10.24
CA LYS A 176 -7.11 -7.30 9.22
C LYS A 176 -6.03 -6.75 8.29
N GLU A 177 -6.02 -5.44 8.05
CA GLU A 177 -5.04 -4.75 7.19
C GLU A 177 -3.61 -5.05 7.64
N TYR A 178 -3.33 -4.83 8.93
CA TYR A 178 -2.00 -5.00 9.53
C TYR A 178 -1.66 -6.47 9.79
N SER A 179 -2.67 -7.34 9.94
CA SER A 179 -2.46 -8.79 9.96
C SER A 179 -1.94 -9.29 8.62
N ASP A 180 -2.56 -8.87 7.51
CA ASP A 180 -2.15 -9.27 6.16
C ASP A 180 -0.75 -8.72 5.83
N MET A 181 -0.46 -7.47 6.22
CA MET A 181 0.89 -6.89 6.09
C MET A 181 1.94 -7.61 6.93
N ARG A 182 1.61 -8.00 8.17
CA ARG A 182 2.52 -8.80 9.01
C ARG A 182 2.81 -10.15 8.35
N GLN A 183 1.80 -10.80 7.80
CA GLN A 183 1.99 -12.08 7.10
C GLN A 183 2.87 -11.91 5.85
N LEU A 184 2.70 -10.82 5.09
CA LEU A 184 3.56 -10.49 3.96
C LEU A 184 5.05 -10.44 4.34
N TYR A 185 5.37 -9.82 5.48
CA TYR A 185 6.74 -9.78 6.01
C TYR A 185 7.23 -11.15 6.49
N ILE A 186 6.41 -11.90 7.23
CA ILE A 186 6.78 -13.25 7.69
C ILE A 186 7.12 -14.15 6.50
N ASP A 187 6.24 -14.20 5.51
CA ASP A 187 6.42 -14.99 4.29
C ASP A 187 7.68 -14.60 3.50
N SER A 188 8.15 -13.35 3.62
CA SER A 188 9.38 -12.90 2.97
C SER A 188 10.66 -13.47 3.60
N LYS A 189 10.62 -13.83 4.89
CA LYS A 189 11.74 -14.46 5.60
C LYS A 189 11.97 -15.89 5.12
N ASP A 190 10.89 -16.59 4.85
CA ASP A 190 10.90 -17.99 4.42
C ASP A 190 11.29 -18.16 2.94
N TYR A 191 11.40 -17.05 2.19
CA TYR A 191 11.75 -17.07 0.77
C TYR A 191 13.27 -17.19 0.50
N LYS A 192 14.12 -17.01 1.52
CA LYS A 192 15.59 -17.01 1.38
C LYS A 192 16.19 -18.39 1.11
#